data_AF-A0AAJ0I5C4-F1
#
_entry.id   AF-A0AAJ0I5C4-F1
#
_cell.length_a   1.000
_cell.length_b   1.000
_cell.length_c   1.000
_cell.angle_alpha   90.00
_cell.angle_beta   90.00
_cell.angle_gamma   90.00
#
_symmetry.space_group_name_H-M   'P 1'
#
loop_
_entity.id
_entity.type
_entity.pdbx_description
1 polymer ?
#
loop_
_entity_poly.entity_id
_entity_poly.type
_entity_poly.pdbx_seq_one_letter_code
_entity_poly.pdbx_strand_id
1 'polypeptide(L)'
;MERYFSHNPFASPEHTHTTRAEVSCLKVVNYTVMMENLRLPLLSLDIDRTIGSFFDLEFAEENNESLMRIVFRHQVQRIYMYMREDSAYSHCYEDKIELFLTYAFSSNETTALFRLNEGFGRLDMRKDMSKCFDEISRITCKVAHPLTLPYIMIRSVRLRLNQRHLDAASMAEQMELILACNTREVKHGVRRIFTNRPNSWNFRRIGRYWPDNRRSMISILSSAAALCKAIDELREAMASFWSRLSDKEKSSEMTAIHTRLARGLKEERAQLDSIVGFTRQLEQRMHALESSIHIMALEHSQRNGQLNMATAQWQIDLSTTTTRDSKTMKGLAFMGALFLPGTFMSAIFSMPFFEFKIDKLWVYFAATVPLTTLTIAVWVMYEISQQRNARAKRIVMKKVIAELQDNVEEALRTDTNETTHFSIYLHEQGFSNVRVRC
;
A
#
# COMPACT_ATOMS: atom_id res chain seq x y z
N MET A 1 29.51 19.11 19.22
CA MET A 1 28.75 18.85 17.97
C MET A 1 27.71 17.79 18.29
N GLU A 2 26.48 18.25 18.48
CA GLU A 2 25.33 17.44 18.90
C GLU A 2 24.80 16.63 17.72
N ARG A 3 24.63 15.32 17.90
CA ARG A 3 23.81 14.48 17.01
C ARG A 3 22.69 13.88 17.84
N TYR A 4 21.49 14.41 17.61
CA TYR A 4 20.24 13.86 18.07
C TYR A 4 20.02 12.50 17.39
N PHE A 5 20.15 11.41 18.14
CA PHE A 5 19.88 10.06 17.64
C PHE A 5 18.38 9.77 17.68
N SER A 6 17.65 10.30 16.69
CA SER A 6 16.39 9.72 16.23
C SER A 6 16.29 9.91 14.71
N HIS A 7 17.20 9.28 13.96
CA HIS A 7 17.02 9.15 12.52
C HIS A 7 16.32 7.84 12.23
N ASN A 8 15.01 7.95 12.01
CA ASN A 8 14.29 7.01 11.16
C ASN A 8 14.95 7.09 9.76
N PRO A 9 15.64 6.03 9.28
CA PRO A 9 16.38 6.09 8.01
C PRO A 9 15.46 6.25 6.77
N PHE A 10 14.14 6.27 6.95
CA PHE A 10 13.14 6.43 5.89
C PHE A 10 12.19 7.63 6.09
N ALA A 11 12.41 8.50 7.08
CA ALA A 11 11.59 9.70 7.23
C ALA A 11 12.13 10.85 6.36
N SER A 12 11.24 11.48 5.58
CA SER A 12 11.58 12.72 4.87
C SER A 12 11.85 13.86 5.88
N PRO A 13 12.63 14.89 5.49
CA PRO A 13 13.10 15.93 6.42
C PRO A 13 12.01 16.84 7.02
N GLU A 14 10.75 16.72 6.58
CA GLU A 14 9.70 17.71 6.84
C GLU A 14 8.86 17.46 8.12
N HIS A 15 9.07 16.36 8.84
CA HIS A 15 8.31 16.03 10.07
C HIS A 15 9.14 16.12 11.36
N THR A 16 9.95 17.17 11.49
CA THR A 16 10.75 17.46 12.70
C THR A 16 10.02 18.25 13.79
N HIS A 17 8.72 18.56 13.64
CA HIS A 17 8.04 19.52 14.54
C HIS A 17 6.81 19.01 15.33
N THR A 18 6.57 17.71 15.47
CA THR A 18 5.39 17.21 16.22
C THR A 18 5.70 16.23 17.34
N THR A 19 6.70 16.52 18.17
CA THR A 19 6.89 15.85 19.47
C THR A 19 6.96 16.88 20.60
N ARG A 20 5.78 17.30 21.08
CA ARG A 20 5.64 17.96 22.38
C ARG A 20 5.00 16.99 23.38
N ALA A 21 5.54 17.04 24.60
CA ALA A 21 5.18 16.39 25.86
C ALA A 21 5.88 15.05 26.17
N GLU A 22 6.81 15.13 27.13
CA GLU A 22 7.40 14.06 27.96
C GLU A 22 8.51 13.18 27.38
N VAL A 23 9.53 13.78 26.73
CA VAL A 23 10.85 13.14 26.62
C VAL A 23 11.84 13.92 27.48
N SER A 24 12.07 13.44 28.70
CA SER A 24 13.21 13.86 29.51
C SER A 24 14.47 13.29 28.86
N CYS A 25 15.05 14.00 27.90
CA CYS A 25 16.36 13.63 27.35
C CYS A 25 17.42 13.79 28.44
N LEU A 26 17.73 12.72 29.17
CA LEU A 26 18.89 12.66 30.07
C LEU A 26 20.15 12.93 29.25
N LYS A 27 21.04 13.80 29.76
CA LYS A 27 22.38 13.97 29.19
C LYS A 27 23.07 12.60 29.17
N VAL A 28 23.84 12.30 28.13
CA VAL A 28 24.53 11.00 27.94
C VAL A 28 25.28 10.57 29.21
N VAL A 29 25.98 11.51 29.86
CA VAL A 29 26.70 11.28 31.13
C VAL A 29 25.77 10.80 32.25
N ASN A 30 24.59 11.42 32.41
CA ASN A 30 23.62 11.04 33.43
C ASN A 30 22.94 9.70 33.11
N TYR A 31 22.79 9.37 31.82
CA TYR A 31 22.24 8.09 31.40
C TYR A 31 23.23 6.94 31.67
N THR A 32 24.52 7.13 31.40
CA THR A 32 25.57 6.14 31.75
C THR A 32 25.61 5.88 33.25
N VAL A 33 25.60 6.95 34.07
CA VAL A 33 25.58 6.84 35.54
C VAL A 33 24.31 6.12 36.03
N MET A 34 23.16 6.35 35.39
CA MET A 34 21.92 5.62 35.71
C MET A 34 22.05 4.12 35.41
N MET A 35 22.61 3.75 34.25
CA MET A 35 22.78 2.35 33.87
C MET A 35 23.76 1.63 34.80
N GLU A 36 24.85 2.30 35.19
CA GLU A 36 25.82 1.79 36.18
C GLU A 36 25.17 1.60 37.56
N ASN A 37 24.43 2.60 38.04
CA ASN A 37 23.72 2.53 39.34
C ASN A 37 22.64 1.45 39.37
N LEU A 38 21.95 1.22 38.24
CA LEU A 38 20.94 0.16 38.10
C LEU A 38 21.54 -1.20 37.72
N ARG A 39 22.87 -1.26 37.55
CA ARG A 39 23.66 -2.45 37.15
C ARG A 39 23.23 -3.10 35.83
N LEU A 40 22.59 -2.32 34.96
CA LEU A 40 22.04 -2.78 33.69
C LEU A 40 23.16 -3.05 32.67
N PRO A 41 22.95 -3.96 31.69
CA PRO A 41 23.96 -4.27 30.69
C PRO A 41 24.36 -3.02 29.88
N LEU A 42 25.67 -2.73 29.84
CA LEU A 42 26.23 -1.60 29.08
C LEU A 42 25.99 -1.73 27.58
N LEU A 43 25.75 -2.95 27.09
CA LEU A 43 25.32 -3.22 25.71
C LEU A 43 24.12 -2.36 25.31
N SER A 44 23.24 -2.01 26.26
CA SER A 44 22.11 -1.09 26.07
C SER A 44 22.46 0.27 25.44
N LEU A 45 23.71 0.73 25.56
CA LEU A 45 24.20 2.00 25.00
C LEU A 45 24.52 1.88 23.50
N ASP A 46 24.97 0.71 23.04
CA ASP A 46 25.35 0.46 21.65
C ASP A 46 24.21 -0.09 20.78
N ILE A 47 23.18 -0.64 21.43
CA ILE A 47 22.06 -1.33 20.77
C ILE A 47 21.24 -0.43 19.85
N ASP A 48 21.24 0.89 20.06
CA ASP A 48 20.55 1.83 19.16
C ASP A 48 21.18 1.90 17.76
N ARG A 49 22.39 1.35 17.55
CA ARG A 49 23.02 1.21 16.24
C ARG A 49 22.60 -0.06 15.49
N THR A 50 22.06 -1.04 16.18
CA THR A 50 21.69 -2.34 15.61
C THR A 50 20.24 -2.31 15.15
N ILE A 51 19.96 -2.75 13.92
CA ILE A 51 18.60 -2.91 13.38
C ILE A 51 18.23 -4.39 13.45
N GLY A 52 17.03 -4.69 13.97
CA GLY A 52 16.51 -6.05 14.05
C GLY A 52 16.23 -6.53 15.47
N SER A 53 15.76 -7.78 15.55
CA SER A 53 15.51 -8.48 16.80
C SER A 53 16.71 -9.32 17.20
N PHE A 54 17.13 -9.26 18.46
CA PHE A 54 18.13 -10.15 19.02
C PHE A 54 17.86 -10.39 20.50
N PHE A 55 18.40 -11.49 20.98
CA PHE A 55 18.41 -11.86 22.39
C PHE A 55 19.85 -12.14 22.78
N ASP A 56 20.24 -11.64 23.94
CA ASP A 56 21.57 -11.85 24.50
C ASP A 56 21.46 -12.16 26.00
N LEU A 57 22.31 -13.08 26.44
CA LEU A 57 22.40 -13.55 27.82
C LEU A 57 23.86 -13.48 28.24
N GLU A 58 24.12 -12.67 29.26
CA GLU A 58 25.45 -12.52 29.82
C GLU A 58 25.42 -12.91 31.30
N PHE A 59 26.40 -13.72 31.70
CA PHE A 59 26.68 -13.96 33.11
C PHE A 59 27.98 -13.25 33.45
N ALA A 60 27.88 -12.20 34.26
CA ALA A 60 29.00 -11.39 34.68
C ALA A 60 29.32 -11.66 36.16
N GLU A 61 30.59 -11.63 36.51
CA GLU A 61 31.04 -11.58 37.89
C GLU A 61 31.63 -10.19 38.14
N GLU A 62 30.92 -9.36 38.89
CA GLU A 62 31.35 -8.00 39.24
C GLU A 62 31.37 -7.88 40.75
N ASN A 63 32.48 -7.38 41.31
CA ASN A 63 32.62 -7.10 42.75
C ASN A 63 32.23 -8.28 43.67
N ASN A 64 32.61 -9.51 43.30
CA ASN A 64 32.29 -10.74 44.04
C ASN A 64 30.78 -11.12 44.05
N GLU A 65 29.98 -10.51 43.18
CA GLU A 65 28.58 -10.87 42.94
C GLU A 65 28.42 -11.49 41.54
N SER A 66 27.80 -12.66 41.48
CA SER A 66 27.34 -13.19 40.20
C SER A 66 26.10 -12.41 39.77
N LEU A 67 26.10 -11.95 38.52
CA LEU A 67 25.00 -11.24 37.88
C LEU A 67 24.54 -12.01 36.64
N MET A 68 23.23 -12.11 36.45
CA MET A 68 22.63 -12.56 35.19
C MET A 68 22.02 -11.36 34.49
N ARG A 69 22.53 -11.02 33.30
CA ARG A 69 22.06 -9.93 32.46
C ARG A 69 21.37 -10.50 31.22
N ILE A 70 20.19 -9.97 30.94
CA ILE A 70 19.37 -10.36 29.79
C ILE A 70 19.07 -9.11 28.99
N VAL A 71 19.30 -9.21 27.69
CA VAL A 71 18.88 -8.21 26.72
C VAL A 71 17.92 -8.87 25.75
N PHE A 72 16.67 -8.42 25.77
CA PHE A 72 15.66 -8.82 24.80
C PHE A 72 15.28 -7.61 23.97
N ARG A 73 15.63 -7.64 22.68
CA ARG A 73 15.15 -6.67 21.70
C ARG A 73 14.32 -7.36 20.65
N HIS A 74 13.09 -6.90 20.49
CA HIS A 74 12.21 -7.33 19.43
C HIS A 74 11.78 -6.14 18.59
N GLN A 75 12.15 -6.17 17.31
CA GLN A 75 11.78 -5.18 16.31
C GLN A 75 10.95 -5.87 15.24
N VAL A 76 9.77 -5.32 14.98
CA VAL A 76 8.82 -5.86 14.01
C VAL A 76 8.39 -4.75 13.06
N GLN A 77 8.45 -5.05 11.77
CA GLN A 77 7.83 -4.19 10.76
C GLN A 77 6.34 -4.52 10.66
N ARG A 78 5.51 -3.49 10.81
CA ARG A 78 4.06 -3.55 10.66
C ARG A 78 3.68 -2.77 9.41
N ILE A 79 3.05 -3.45 8.47
CA ILE A 79 2.52 -2.79 7.26
C ILE A 79 1.06 -2.48 7.51
N TYR A 80 0.73 -1.20 7.55
CA TYR A 80 -0.66 -0.74 7.52
C TYR A 80 -0.96 -0.17 6.15
N MET A 81 -2.01 -0.69 5.52
CA MET A 81 -2.57 -0.11 4.31
C MET A 81 -3.81 0.72 4.67
N TYR A 82 -3.75 2.01 4.36
CA TYR A 82 -4.91 2.87 4.44
C TYR A 82 -5.67 2.84 3.11
N MET A 83 -6.98 2.67 3.22
CA MET A 83 -7.91 2.90 2.12
C MET A 83 -8.28 4.38 2.10
N ARG A 84 -7.73 5.13 1.15
CA ARG A 84 -8.28 6.43 0.76
C ARG A 84 -8.96 6.27 -0.61
N GLU A 85 -10.04 7.01 -0.83
CA GLU A 85 -11.01 6.81 -1.92
C GLU A 85 -10.40 6.52 -3.31
N ASP A 86 -9.21 7.06 -3.61
CA ASP A 86 -8.54 6.87 -4.92
C ASP A 86 -7.12 6.29 -4.88
N SER A 87 -6.54 6.01 -3.70
CA SER A 87 -5.15 5.53 -3.60
C SER A 87 -4.92 4.70 -2.33
N ALA A 88 -4.41 3.48 -2.52
CA ALA A 88 -3.87 2.67 -1.43
C ALA A 88 -2.41 3.05 -1.18
N TYR A 89 -2.10 3.51 0.04
CA TYR A 89 -0.73 3.72 0.51
C TYR A 89 -0.39 2.65 1.55
N SER A 90 0.77 2.01 1.41
CA SER A 90 1.35 1.16 2.44
C SER A 90 2.32 1.99 3.27
N HIS A 91 2.06 2.09 4.58
CA HIS A 91 3.02 2.60 5.55
C HIS A 91 3.63 1.43 6.30
N CYS A 92 4.96 1.32 6.24
CA CYS A 92 5.73 0.47 7.11
C CYS A 92 5.99 1.23 8.42
N TYR A 93 5.44 0.72 9.52
CA TYR A 93 5.73 1.16 10.87
C TYR A 93 6.68 0.16 11.53
N GLU A 94 7.53 0.64 12.43
CA GLU A 94 8.42 -0.22 13.19
C GLU A 94 8.00 -0.21 14.65
N ASP A 95 7.51 -1.35 15.13
CA ASP A 95 7.23 -1.58 16.55
C ASP A 95 8.52 -2.13 17.17
N LYS A 96 9.08 -1.42 18.16
CA LYS A 96 10.32 -1.82 18.85
C LYS A 96 10.07 -1.95 20.34
N ILE A 97 10.41 -3.13 20.88
CA ILE A 97 10.31 -3.49 22.29
C ILE A 97 11.72 -3.86 22.76
N GLU A 98 12.21 -3.21 23.82
CA GLU A 98 13.49 -3.52 24.46
C GLU A 98 13.30 -3.75 25.95
N LEU A 99 13.77 -4.90 26.43
CA LEU A 99 13.85 -5.26 27.85
C LEU A 99 15.31 -5.51 28.19
N PHE A 100 15.77 -4.80 29.21
CA PHE A 100 17.06 -5.03 29.86
C PHE A 100 16.77 -5.50 31.28
N LEU A 101 17.28 -6.67 31.65
CA LEU A 101 17.06 -7.24 32.97
C LEU A 101 18.38 -7.67 33.58
N THR A 102 18.58 -7.35 34.85
CA THR A 102 19.72 -7.78 35.65
C THR A 102 19.22 -8.45 36.92
N TYR A 103 19.73 -9.63 37.20
CA TYR A 103 19.47 -10.36 38.42
C TYR A 103 20.77 -10.52 39.20
N ALA A 104 20.75 -10.12 40.47
CA ALA A 104 21.86 -10.31 41.38
C ALA A 104 21.62 -11.55 42.25
N PHE A 105 22.52 -12.54 42.16
CA PHE A 105 22.39 -13.81 42.91
C PHE A 105 22.64 -13.64 44.42
N SER A 106 23.41 -12.62 44.82
CA SER A 106 23.72 -12.32 46.22
C SER A 106 22.56 -11.64 46.96
N SER A 107 21.90 -10.66 46.31
CA SER A 107 20.80 -9.88 46.90
C SER A 107 19.42 -10.41 46.56
N ASN A 108 19.31 -11.36 45.62
CA ASN A 108 18.04 -11.85 45.06
C ASN A 108 17.15 -10.73 44.49
N GLU A 109 17.75 -9.64 44.05
CA GLU A 109 17.06 -8.49 43.45
C GLU A 109 17.05 -8.61 41.92
N THR A 110 15.89 -8.32 41.32
CA THR A 110 15.74 -8.21 39.86
C THR A 110 15.51 -6.75 39.50
N THR A 111 16.44 -6.15 38.78
CA THR A 111 16.30 -4.82 38.18
C THR A 111 15.97 -4.96 36.71
N ALA A 112 14.96 -4.22 36.23
CA ALA A 112 14.57 -4.26 34.82
C ALA A 112 14.31 -2.86 34.29
N LEU A 113 14.88 -2.55 33.13
CA LEU A 113 14.59 -1.37 32.34
C LEU A 113 13.85 -1.78 31.07
N PHE A 114 12.76 -1.09 30.80
CA PHE A 114 11.92 -1.36 29.66
C PHE A 114 11.80 -0.12 28.77
N ARG A 115 12.07 -0.29 27.48
CA ARG A 115 11.97 0.78 26.48
C ARG A 115 11.01 0.37 25.38
N LEU A 116 10.12 1.30 25.03
CA LEU A 116 9.18 1.19 23.93
C LEU A 116 9.47 2.28 22.94
N ASN A 117 9.58 1.92 21.66
CA ASN A 117 9.54 2.91 20.59
C ASN A 117 8.19 2.79 19.87
N GLU A 118 7.44 3.89 19.84
CA GLU A 118 6.07 3.94 19.37
C GLU A 118 6.02 4.34 17.88
N GLY A 119 5.76 3.37 16.99
CA GLY A 119 5.12 3.66 15.70
C GLY A 119 3.67 4.11 15.92
N PHE A 120 3.08 4.88 14.99
CA PHE A 120 1.75 5.51 15.12
C PHE A 120 0.64 4.48 15.48
N GLY A 121 0.38 4.35 16.79
CA GLY A 121 -0.47 3.31 17.41
C GLY A 121 -0.43 3.37 18.95
N ARG A 122 -0.31 4.59 19.50
CA ARG A 122 0.03 4.92 20.90
C ARG A 122 -0.78 4.19 21.99
N LEU A 123 -2.00 3.72 21.71
CA LEU A 123 -2.92 3.20 22.73
C LEU A 123 -2.82 1.69 22.97
N ASP A 124 -2.48 0.86 21.98
CA ASP A 124 -2.63 -0.59 22.14
C ASP A 124 -1.44 -1.23 22.86
N MET A 125 -0.20 -0.85 22.51
CA MET A 125 1.00 -1.42 23.12
C MET A 125 1.12 -1.04 24.60
N ARG A 126 0.76 0.20 24.96
CA ARG A 126 0.78 0.68 26.35
C ARG A 126 -0.32 0.00 27.19
N LYS A 127 -1.52 -0.20 26.63
CA LYS A 127 -2.61 -0.94 27.31
C LYS A 127 -2.24 -2.40 27.56
N ASP A 128 -1.68 -3.08 26.56
CA ASP A 128 -1.26 -4.46 26.73
C ASP A 128 -0.11 -4.58 27.74
N MET A 129 0.81 -3.61 27.76
CA MET A 129 1.86 -3.57 28.78
C MET A 129 1.29 -3.35 30.17
N SER A 130 0.32 -2.45 30.33
CA SER A 130 -0.33 -2.23 31.62
C SER A 130 -1.01 -3.50 32.12
N LYS A 131 -1.63 -4.29 31.22
CA LYS A 131 -2.15 -5.61 31.57
C LYS A 131 -1.05 -6.58 31.97
N CYS A 132 0.10 -6.58 31.28
CA CYS A 132 1.24 -7.41 31.68
C CYS A 132 1.79 -7.01 33.05
N PHE A 133 1.95 -5.71 33.34
CA PHE A 133 2.38 -5.23 34.65
C PHE A 133 1.33 -5.52 35.74
N ASP A 134 0.05 -5.44 35.43
CA ASP A 134 -1.02 -5.88 36.33
C ASP A 134 -0.94 -7.38 36.59
N GLU A 135 -0.72 -8.19 35.56
CA GLU A 135 -0.54 -9.65 35.69
C GLU A 135 0.70 -10.00 36.50
N ILE A 136 1.81 -9.28 36.28
CA ILE A 136 3.02 -9.36 37.08
C ILE A 136 2.73 -8.99 38.52
N SER A 137 2.05 -7.87 38.81
CA SER A 137 1.73 -7.44 40.19
C SER A 137 0.92 -8.50 40.95
N ARG A 138 0.02 -9.22 40.25
CA ARG A 138 -0.77 -10.31 40.83
C ARG A 138 0.06 -11.57 41.08
N ILE A 139 1.08 -11.84 40.27
CA ILE A 139 1.94 -13.04 40.37
C ILE A 139 3.13 -12.81 41.32
N THR A 140 3.74 -11.61 41.30
CA THR A 140 4.95 -11.24 42.06
C THR A 140 4.71 -11.09 43.56
N CYS A 141 3.46 -10.97 44.01
CA CYS A 141 3.15 -11.05 45.44
C CYS A 141 3.50 -12.42 46.07
N LYS A 142 3.93 -13.43 45.28
CA LYS A 142 4.19 -14.78 45.80
C LYS A 142 5.60 -15.36 45.55
N VAL A 143 6.30 -15.15 44.42
CA VAL A 143 7.70 -15.60 44.24
C VAL A 143 8.44 -14.81 43.14
N ALA A 144 9.71 -14.44 43.39
CA ALA A 144 10.58 -13.63 42.54
C ALA A 144 11.50 -14.46 41.60
N HIS A 145 10.95 -15.25 40.67
CA HIS A 145 11.80 -15.91 39.66
C HIS A 145 12.16 -14.90 38.55
N PRO A 146 13.45 -14.64 38.25
CA PRO A 146 13.87 -13.53 37.36
C PRO A 146 13.37 -13.68 35.92
N LEU A 147 13.16 -14.92 35.46
CA LEU A 147 12.71 -15.20 34.08
C LEU A 147 11.19 -15.14 33.88
N THR A 148 10.41 -14.79 34.90
CA THR A 148 8.95 -14.63 34.78
C THR A 148 8.59 -13.48 33.85
N LEU A 149 9.27 -12.33 33.98
CA LEU A 149 9.06 -11.16 33.13
C LEU A 149 9.42 -11.43 31.65
N PRO A 150 10.61 -11.95 31.31
CA PRO A 150 10.93 -12.38 29.95
C PRO A 150 9.92 -13.36 29.35
N TYR A 151 9.45 -14.35 30.14
CA TYR A 151 8.45 -15.31 29.68
C TYR A 151 7.11 -14.64 29.31
N ILE A 152 6.58 -13.77 30.18
CA ILE A 152 5.34 -13.03 29.93
C ILE A 152 5.48 -12.14 28.69
N MET A 153 6.64 -11.49 28.52
CA MET A 153 6.90 -10.65 27.35
C MET A 153 6.88 -11.47 26.05
N ILE A 154 7.62 -12.59 25.99
CA ILE A 154 7.61 -13.46 24.81
C ILE A 154 6.21 -13.95 24.48
N ARG A 155 5.46 -14.38 25.49
CA ARG A 155 4.06 -14.81 25.31
C ARG A 155 3.18 -13.68 24.76
N SER A 156 3.32 -12.45 25.26
CA SER A 156 2.57 -11.28 24.78
C SER A 156 2.88 -10.98 23.31
N VAL A 157 4.17 -11.07 22.93
CA VAL A 157 4.62 -10.86 21.56
C VAL A 157 4.11 -11.98 20.66
N ARG A 158 4.19 -13.24 21.10
CA ARG A 158 3.70 -14.41 20.37
C ARG A 158 2.20 -14.35 20.12
N LEU A 159 1.41 -13.89 21.10
CA LEU A 159 -0.03 -13.65 20.94
C LEU A 159 -0.33 -12.65 19.81
N ARG A 160 0.39 -11.53 19.75
CA ARG A 160 0.25 -10.55 18.66
C ARG A 160 0.70 -11.11 17.33
N LEU A 161 1.81 -11.86 17.32
CA LEU A 161 2.31 -12.51 16.12
C LEU A 161 1.29 -13.51 15.56
N ASN A 162 0.63 -14.28 16.43
CA ASN A 162 -0.42 -15.22 16.04
C ASN A 162 -1.63 -14.50 15.41
N GLN A 163 -2.06 -13.37 15.96
CA GLN A 163 -3.14 -12.58 15.34
C GLN A 163 -2.75 -12.10 13.93
N ARG A 164 -1.54 -11.54 13.79
CA ARG A 164 -1.03 -11.08 12.49
C ARG A 164 -0.90 -12.22 11.50
N HIS A 165 -0.47 -13.39 11.98
CA HIS A 165 -0.39 -14.59 11.19
C HIS A 165 -1.75 -15.01 10.62
N LEU A 166 -2.79 -15.04 11.46
CA LEU A 166 -4.16 -15.34 11.03
C LEU A 166 -4.70 -14.32 10.02
N ASP A 167 -4.43 -13.03 10.24
CA ASP A 167 -4.88 -11.97 9.33
C ASP A 167 -4.19 -12.09 7.95
N ALA A 168 -2.88 -12.33 7.92
CA ALA A 168 -2.11 -12.51 6.68
C ALA A 168 -2.53 -13.80 5.95
N ALA A 169 -2.77 -14.89 6.68
CA ALA A 169 -3.26 -16.14 6.13
C ALA A 169 -4.66 -16.00 5.53
N SER A 170 -5.58 -15.33 6.25
CA SER A 170 -6.92 -15.07 5.72
C SER A 170 -6.84 -14.18 4.47
N MET A 171 -5.95 -13.20 4.41
CA MET A 171 -5.80 -12.38 3.20
C MET A 171 -5.24 -13.18 2.03
N ALA A 172 -4.24 -14.05 2.28
CA ALA A 172 -3.66 -14.92 1.26
C ALA A 172 -4.73 -15.81 0.62
N GLU A 173 -5.53 -16.50 1.44
CA GLU A 173 -6.65 -17.34 0.97
C GLU A 173 -7.64 -16.54 0.11
N GLN A 174 -8.00 -15.33 0.54
CA GLN A 174 -8.94 -14.49 -0.20
C GLN A 174 -8.36 -14.05 -1.55
N MET A 175 -7.05 -13.80 -1.63
CA MET A 175 -6.40 -13.48 -2.90
C MET A 175 -6.31 -14.71 -3.81
N GLU A 176 -6.03 -15.89 -3.27
CA GLU A 176 -6.06 -17.15 -4.03
C GLU A 176 -7.45 -17.40 -4.65
N LEU A 177 -8.53 -17.17 -3.88
CA LEU A 177 -9.91 -17.27 -4.39
C LEU A 177 -10.20 -16.27 -5.52
N ILE A 178 -9.65 -15.06 -5.43
CA ILE A 178 -9.77 -14.05 -6.50
C ILE A 178 -9.09 -14.54 -7.78
N LEU A 179 -7.89 -15.13 -7.67
CA LEU A 179 -7.16 -15.69 -8.82
C LEU A 179 -7.85 -16.92 -9.40
N ALA A 180 -8.44 -17.76 -8.57
CA ALA A 180 -9.25 -18.90 -9.00
C ALA A 180 -10.60 -18.48 -9.62
N CYS A 181 -10.89 -17.18 -9.72
CA CYS A 181 -12.17 -16.63 -10.19
C CYS A 181 -13.39 -17.11 -9.37
N ASN A 182 -13.19 -17.59 -8.14
CA ASN A 182 -14.26 -18.09 -7.28
C ASN A 182 -14.92 -16.94 -6.49
N THR A 183 -15.66 -16.09 -7.21
CA THR A 183 -16.20 -14.83 -6.67
C THR A 183 -17.27 -14.97 -5.58
N ARG A 184 -17.83 -16.18 -5.39
CA ARG A 184 -18.88 -16.46 -4.39
C ARG A 184 -18.31 -16.66 -2.98
N GLU A 185 -17.09 -17.18 -2.89
CA GLU A 185 -16.43 -17.50 -1.62
C GLU A 185 -15.60 -16.32 -1.06
N VAL A 186 -15.36 -15.28 -1.87
CA VAL A 186 -14.67 -14.07 -1.43
C VAL A 186 -15.56 -13.28 -0.46
N LYS A 187 -15.03 -13.02 0.75
CA LYS A 187 -15.68 -12.22 1.80
C LYS A 187 -16.10 -10.86 1.24
N HIS A 188 -17.32 -10.40 1.58
CA HIS A 188 -17.86 -9.14 1.07
C HIS A 188 -16.97 -7.93 1.34
N GLY A 189 -16.31 -7.87 2.51
CA GLY A 189 -15.36 -6.81 2.85
C GLY A 189 -14.18 -6.77 1.87
N VAL A 190 -13.61 -7.95 1.57
CA VAL A 190 -12.47 -8.10 0.66
C VAL A 190 -12.87 -7.85 -0.80
N ARG A 191 -14.06 -8.28 -1.21
CA ARG A 191 -14.59 -7.98 -2.55
C ARG A 191 -14.69 -6.48 -2.79
N ARG A 192 -15.10 -5.69 -1.79
CA ARG A 192 -15.17 -4.22 -1.88
C ARG A 192 -13.79 -3.57 -2.05
N ILE A 193 -12.74 -4.20 -1.52
CA ILE A 193 -11.36 -3.72 -1.63
C ILE A 193 -10.87 -3.83 -3.09
N PHE A 194 -11.15 -4.97 -3.73
CA PHE A 194 -10.58 -5.31 -5.04
C PHE A 194 -11.53 -5.09 -6.23
N THR A 195 -12.72 -4.53 -6.04
CA THR A 195 -13.66 -4.25 -7.14
C THR A 195 -13.86 -2.74 -7.33
N ASN A 196 -13.86 -2.27 -8.58
CA ASN A 196 -14.29 -0.91 -8.92
C ASN A 196 -15.79 -0.85 -9.23
N ARG A 197 -16.34 -1.94 -9.79
CA ARG A 197 -17.75 -2.15 -10.13
C ARG A 197 -18.15 -3.56 -9.69
N PRO A 198 -19.45 -3.87 -9.53
CA PRO A 198 -19.92 -5.13 -8.93
C PRO A 198 -19.31 -6.41 -9.50
N ASN A 199 -18.91 -6.39 -10.78
CA ASN A 199 -18.39 -7.54 -11.53
C ASN A 199 -17.00 -7.32 -12.17
N SER A 200 -16.25 -6.27 -11.79
CA SER A 200 -14.91 -6.03 -12.36
C SER A 200 -13.83 -5.97 -11.28
N TRP A 201 -12.90 -6.92 -11.32
CA TRP A 201 -11.72 -6.93 -10.47
C TRP A 201 -10.72 -5.85 -10.90
N ASN A 202 -10.15 -5.16 -9.92
CA ASN A 202 -9.10 -4.18 -10.10
C ASN A 202 -7.73 -4.86 -9.91
N PHE A 203 -7.17 -5.37 -11.00
CA PHE A 203 -5.86 -6.04 -11.00
C PHE A 203 -4.72 -5.16 -10.52
N ARG A 204 -4.81 -3.83 -10.66
CA ARG A 204 -3.81 -2.91 -10.10
C ARG A 204 -3.81 -2.94 -8.57
N ARG A 205 -5.00 -3.04 -7.95
CA ARG A 205 -5.10 -3.20 -6.49
C ARG A 205 -4.57 -4.57 -6.07
N ILE A 206 -5.00 -5.64 -6.75
CA ILE A 206 -4.52 -7.00 -6.46
C ILE A 206 -2.99 -7.07 -6.53
N GLY A 207 -2.39 -6.54 -7.60
CA GLY A 207 -0.93 -6.52 -7.80
C GLY A 207 -0.15 -5.69 -6.78
N ARG A 208 -0.77 -4.74 -6.08
CA ARG A 208 -0.13 -4.02 -4.95
C ARG A 208 -0.25 -4.80 -3.64
N TYR A 209 -1.44 -5.33 -3.36
CA TYR A 209 -1.69 -6.00 -2.09
C TYR A 209 -1.00 -7.35 -2.00
N TRP A 210 -0.74 -8.02 -3.13
CA TRP A 210 -0.04 -9.30 -3.17
C TRP A 210 1.38 -9.25 -2.57
N PRO A 211 2.31 -8.39 -3.06
CA PRO A 211 3.64 -8.27 -2.48
C PRO A 211 3.60 -7.72 -1.05
N ASP A 212 2.64 -6.87 -0.70
CA ASP A 212 2.49 -6.36 0.67
C ASP A 212 2.09 -7.48 1.65
N ASN A 213 1.14 -8.35 1.27
CA ASN A 213 0.78 -9.51 2.10
C ASN A 213 1.94 -10.50 2.21
N ARG A 214 2.67 -10.73 1.11
CA ARG A 214 3.88 -11.56 1.11
C ARG A 214 4.96 -10.99 2.03
N ARG A 215 5.20 -9.68 1.99
CA ARG A 215 6.14 -8.99 2.89
C ARG A 215 5.71 -9.12 4.35
N SER A 216 4.41 -9.04 4.64
CA SER A 216 3.86 -9.30 5.97
C SER A 216 4.19 -10.71 6.46
N MET A 217 4.00 -11.74 5.61
CA MET A 217 4.38 -13.13 5.93
C MET A 217 5.89 -13.28 6.19
N ILE A 218 6.74 -12.66 5.38
CA ILE A 218 8.21 -12.67 5.59
C ILE A 218 8.57 -11.98 6.92
N SER A 219 7.91 -10.87 7.26
CA SER A 219 8.08 -10.20 8.54
C SER A 219 7.64 -11.09 9.71
N ILE A 220 6.56 -11.85 9.56
CA ILE A 220 6.12 -12.84 10.56
C ILE A 220 7.17 -13.94 10.73
N LEU A 221 7.70 -14.49 9.63
CA LEU A 221 8.74 -15.53 9.67
C LEU A 221 10.02 -15.05 10.36
N SER A 222 10.51 -13.86 10.03
CA SER A 222 11.70 -13.29 10.67
C SER A 222 11.48 -13.00 12.16
N SER A 223 10.30 -12.50 12.53
CA SER A 223 9.92 -12.26 13.93
C SER A 223 9.80 -13.57 14.72
N ALA A 224 9.18 -14.60 14.12
CA ALA A 224 9.06 -15.93 14.72
C ALA A 224 10.43 -16.57 14.92
N ALA A 225 11.33 -16.49 13.93
CA ALA A 225 12.69 -17.02 14.03
C ALA A 225 13.48 -16.35 15.17
N ALA A 226 13.35 -15.03 15.33
CA ALA A 226 13.97 -14.30 16.43
C ALA A 226 13.42 -14.73 17.81
N LEU A 227 12.10 -14.94 17.93
CA LEU A 227 11.49 -15.45 19.16
C LEU A 227 11.89 -16.89 19.46
N CYS A 228 11.99 -17.74 18.43
CA CYS A 228 12.52 -19.08 18.57
C CYS A 228 13.93 -19.05 19.19
N LYS A 229 14.85 -18.28 18.60
CA LYS A 229 16.20 -18.11 19.15
C LYS A 229 16.16 -17.58 20.59
N ALA A 230 15.33 -16.58 20.88
CA ALA A 230 15.19 -16.03 22.23
C ALA A 230 14.69 -17.07 23.25
N ILE A 231 13.78 -17.97 22.86
CA ILE A 231 13.30 -19.04 23.72
C ILE A 231 14.40 -20.09 23.98
N ASP A 232 15.20 -20.44 22.98
CA ASP A 232 16.31 -21.40 23.16
C ASP A 232 17.33 -20.85 24.16
N GLU A 233 17.75 -19.61 23.98
CA GLU A 233 18.66 -18.90 24.88
C GLU A 233 18.08 -18.75 26.29
N LEU A 234 16.78 -18.46 26.42
CA LEU A 234 16.12 -18.43 27.74
C LEU A 234 16.06 -19.80 28.41
N ARG A 235 15.94 -20.88 27.65
CA ARG A 235 15.97 -22.24 28.21
C ARG A 235 17.37 -22.59 28.73
N GLU A 236 18.41 -22.17 28.01
CA GLU A 236 19.80 -22.28 28.48
C GLU A 236 20.05 -21.41 29.72
N ALA A 237 19.50 -20.20 29.75
CA ALA A 237 19.51 -19.31 30.91
C ALA A 237 18.82 -19.97 32.12
N MET A 238 17.65 -20.58 31.91
CA MET A 238 16.92 -21.31 32.96
C MET A 238 17.77 -22.44 33.54
N ALA A 239 18.40 -23.26 32.69
CA ALA A 239 19.24 -24.37 33.14
C ALA A 239 20.45 -23.86 33.94
N SER A 240 21.12 -22.81 33.44
CA SER A 240 22.29 -22.20 34.08
C SER A 240 21.97 -21.50 35.41
N PHE A 241 20.81 -20.84 35.48
CA PHE A 241 20.27 -20.26 36.71
C PHE A 241 20.02 -21.34 37.76
N TRP A 242 19.38 -22.44 37.37
CA TRP A 242 19.05 -23.55 38.29
C TRP A 242 20.29 -24.24 38.86
N SER A 243 21.36 -24.38 38.05
CA SER A 243 22.62 -24.98 38.50
C SER A 243 23.42 -24.11 39.48
N ARG A 244 23.27 -22.78 39.40
CA ARG A 244 24.00 -21.82 40.25
C ARG A 244 23.28 -21.47 41.54
N LEU A 245 22.00 -21.79 41.65
CA LEU A 245 21.21 -21.55 42.85
C LEU A 245 21.61 -22.51 43.99
N SER A 246 21.72 -21.99 45.21
CA SER A 246 22.03 -22.82 46.37
C SER A 246 20.86 -23.73 46.77
N ASP A 247 21.14 -24.90 47.36
CA ASP A 247 20.07 -25.86 47.73
C ASP A 247 19.14 -25.32 48.83
N LYS A 248 19.55 -24.28 49.57
CA LYS A 248 18.71 -23.57 50.56
C LYS A 248 17.67 -22.67 49.90
N GLU A 249 17.95 -22.17 48.70
CA GLU A 249 17.07 -21.27 47.94
C GLU A 249 16.14 -22.04 46.98
N LYS A 250 16.43 -23.31 46.73
CA LYS A 250 15.56 -24.25 45.98
C LYS A 250 14.35 -24.67 46.83
N SER A 251 13.48 -23.72 47.16
CA SER A 251 12.21 -24.02 47.83
C SER A 251 11.29 -24.86 46.94
N SER A 252 10.32 -25.56 47.55
CA SER A 252 9.28 -26.30 46.82
C SER A 252 8.48 -25.41 45.86
N GLU A 253 8.29 -24.13 46.22
CA GLU A 253 7.57 -23.16 45.41
C GLU A 253 8.39 -22.67 44.21
N MET A 254 9.69 -22.41 44.41
CA MET A 254 10.62 -22.04 43.34
C MET A 254 10.74 -23.17 42.31
N THR A 255 10.77 -24.42 42.77
CA THR A 255 10.81 -25.62 41.90
C THR A 255 9.53 -25.76 41.07
N ALA A 256 8.36 -25.53 41.67
CA ALA A 256 7.08 -25.57 40.96
C ALA A 256 6.99 -24.49 39.87
N ILE A 257 7.51 -23.29 40.13
CA ILE A 257 7.52 -22.20 39.14
C ILE A 257 8.54 -22.46 38.05
N HIS A 258 9.74 -22.90 38.40
CA HIS A 258 10.79 -23.22 37.44
C HIS A 258 10.33 -24.29 36.45
N THR A 259 9.74 -25.39 36.95
CA THR A 259 9.18 -26.45 36.10
C THR A 259 8.01 -25.95 35.24
N ARG A 260 7.14 -25.10 35.77
CA ARG A 260 6.04 -24.47 35.02
C ARG A 260 6.55 -23.56 33.90
N LEU A 261 7.56 -22.73 34.16
CA LEU A 261 8.17 -21.85 33.17
C LEU A 261 8.88 -22.66 32.08
N ALA A 262 9.62 -23.71 32.45
CA ALA A 262 10.32 -24.57 31.49
C ALA A 262 9.33 -25.29 30.56
N ARG A 263 8.23 -25.81 31.11
CA ARG A 263 7.13 -26.37 30.32
C ARG A 263 6.49 -25.30 29.42
N GLY A 264 6.22 -24.12 29.97
CA GLY A 264 5.66 -22.99 29.22
C GLY A 264 6.52 -22.60 28.03
N LEU A 265 7.84 -22.43 28.21
CA LEU A 265 8.77 -22.11 27.10
C LEU A 265 8.80 -23.21 26.04
N LYS A 266 8.75 -24.48 26.44
CA LYS A 266 8.67 -25.61 25.50
C LYS A 266 7.37 -25.56 24.67
N GLU A 267 6.25 -25.25 25.30
CA GLU A 267 4.95 -25.10 24.62
C GLU A 267 4.95 -23.91 23.65
N GLU A 268 5.46 -22.76 24.08
CA GLU A 268 5.57 -21.55 23.23
C GLU A 268 6.48 -21.81 22.02
N ARG A 269 7.59 -22.54 22.19
CA ARG A 269 8.45 -22.94 21.07
C ARG A 269 7.72 -23.82 20.05
N ALA A 270 7.04 -24.87 20.52
CA ALA A 270 6.30 -25.77 19.63
C ALA A 270 5.21 -25.04 18.83
N GLN A 271 4.53 -24.07 19.45
CA GLN A 271 3.55 -23.22 18.77
C GLN A 271 4.18 -22.31 17.71
N LEU A 272 5.33 -21.70 18.01
CA LEU A 272 6.07 -20.89 17.03
C LEU A 272 6.53 -21.73 15.84
N ASP A 273 7.05 -22.93 16.07
CA ASP A 273 7.46 -23.83 14.98
C ASP A 273 6.27 -24.18 14.06
N SER A 274 5.08 -24.37 14.62
CA SER A 274 3.84 -24.56 13.85
C SER A 274 3.49 -23.33 13.00
N ILE A 275 3.56 -22.12 13.58
CA ILE A 275 3.31 -20.85 12.85
C ILE A 275 4.33 -20.68 11.72
N VAL A 276 5.62 -20.96 11.97
CA VAL A 276 6.69 -20.87 10.97
C VAL A 276 6.42 -21.83 9.82
N GLY A 277 6.11 -23.10 10.12
CA GLY A 277 5.84 -24.11 9.10
C GLY A 277 4.67 -23.72 8.18
N PHE A 278 3.54 -23.33 8.77
CA PHE A 278 2.35 -22.97 8.00
C PHE A 278 2.53 -21.64 7.24
N THR A 279 3.15 -20.62 7.84
CA THR A 279 3.44 -19.35 7.15
C THR A 279 4.39 -19.56 5.97
N ARG A 280 5.41 -20.42 6.13
CA ARG A 280 6.36 -20.73 5.04
C ARG A 280 5.67 -21.43 3.88
N GLN A 281 4.75 -22.35 4.16
CA GLN A 281 3.95 -23.01 3.12
C GLN A 281 3.07 -22.01 2.36
N LEU A 282 2.41 -21.09 3.07
CA LEU A 282 1.60 -20.04 2.44
C LEU A 282 2.45 -19.07 1.61
N GLU A 283 3.62 -18.67 2.10
CA GLU A 283 4.54 -17.79 1.37
C GLU A 283 4.99 -18.44 0.06
N GLN A 284 5.35 -19.73 0.08
CA GLN A 284 5.71 -20.47 -1.13
C GLN A 284 4.57 -20.58 -2.14
N ARG A 285 3.34 -20.82 -1.67
CA ARG A 285 2.14 -20.85 -2.52
C ARG A 285 1.89 -19.49 -3.18
N MET A 286 1.98 -18.40 -2.41
CA MET A 286 1.85 -17.05 -2.95
C MET A 286 3.01 -16.71 -3.90
N HIS A 287 4.22 -17.16 -3.65
CA HIS A 287 5.31 -16.97 -4.61
C HIS A 287 5.04 -17.69 -5.94
N ALA A 288 4.51 -18.93 -5.89
CA ALA A 288 4.18 -19.69 -7.08
C ALA A 288 3.06 -19.07 -7.93
N LEU A 289 2.10 -18.37 -7.29
CA LEU A 289 0.98 -17.72 -7.96
C LEU A 289 1.29 -16.28 -8.43
N GLU A 290 2.47 -15.75 -8.13
CA GLU A 290 2.86 -14.37 -8.47
C GLU A 290 2.88 -14.12 -9.99
N SER A 291 3.37 -15.10 -10.77
CA SER A 291 3.38 -15.02 -12.24
C SER A 291 1.98 -14.97 -12.85
N SER A 292 1.03 -15.72 -12.28
CA SER A 292 -0.36 -15.76 -12.73
C SER A 292 -1.05 -14.40 -12.61
N ILE A 293 -0.73 -13.62 -11.58
CA ILE A 293 -1.25 -12.25 -11.42
C ILE A 293 -0.76 -11.35 -12.55
N HIS A 294 0.53 -11.43 -12.88
CA HIS A 294 1.13 -10.61 -13.92
C HIS A 294 0.50 -10.92 -15.29
N ILE A 295 0.29 -12.20 -15.60
CA ILE A 295 -0.38 -12.64 -16.83
C ILE A 295 -1.82 -12.12 -16.89
N MET A 296 -2.60 -12.26 -15.81
CA MET A 296 -3.97 -11.74 -15.77
C MET A 296 -4.04 -10.22 -15.91
N ALA A 297 -3.11 -9.50 -15.28
CA ALA A 297 -3.03 -8.04 -15.39
C ALA A 297 -2.70 -7.59 -16.82
N LEU A 298 -1.78 -8.29 -17.49
CA LEU A 298 -1.43 -8.04 -18.89
C LEU A 298 -2.62 -8.31 -19.81
N GLU A 299 -3.28 -9.46 -19.65
CA GLU A 299 -4.46 -9.83 -20.44
C GLU A 299 -5.59 -8.80 -20.28
N HIS A 300 -5.82 -8.32 -19.05
CA HIS A 300 -6.80 -7.26 -18.79
C HIS A 300 -6.43 -5.95 -19.49
N SER A 301 -5.15 -5.57 -19.48
CA SER A 301 -4.66 -4.38 -20.18
C SER A 301 -4.84 -4.50 -21.70
N GLN A 302 -4.53 -5.67 -22.27
CA GLN A 302 -4.72 -5.95 -23.70
C GLN A 302 -6.20 -5.87 -24.09
N ARG A 303 -7.10 -6.48 -23.30
CA ARG A 303 -8.55 -6.40 -23.53
C ARG A 303 -9.05 -4.95 -23.50
N ASN A 304 -8.60 -4.15 -22.54
CA ASN A 304 -8.95 -2.73 -22.49
C ASN A 304 -8.42 -1.96 -23.71
N GLY A 305 -7.21 -2.29 -24.19
CA GLY A 305 -6.66 -1.73 -25.43
C GLY A 305 -7.54 -2.03 -26.65
N GLN A 306 -7.97 -3.28 -26.80
CA GLN A 306 -8.87 -3.69 -27.90
C GLN A 306 -10.23 -2.98 -27.83
N LEU A 307 -10.82 -2.85 -26.64
CA LEU A 307 -12.09 -2.12 -26.45
C LEU A 307 -11.96 -0.63 -26.80
N ASN A 308 -10.84 0.00 -26.45
CA ASN A 308 -10.57 1.39 -26.80
C ASN A 308 -10.43 1.57 -28.32
N MET A 309 -9.74 0.64 -29.00
CA MET A 309 -9.64 0.64 -30.47
C MET A 309 -11.01 0.47 -31.13
N ALA A 310 -11.84 -0.47 -30.65
CA ALA A 310 -13.20 -0.64 -31.15
C ALA A 310 -14.02 0.64 -30.94
N THR A 311 -13.97 1.24 -29.75
CA THR A 311 -14.67 2.50 -29.46
C THR A 311 -14.23 3.64 -30.39
N ALA A 312 -12.94 3.73 -30.69
CA ALA A 312 -12.42 4.71 -31.65
C ALA A 312 -12.96 4.46 -33.07
N GLN A 313 -13.07 3.20 -33.50
CA GLN A 313 -13.72 2.85 -34.77
C GLN A 313 -15.19 3.28 -34.80
N TRP A 314 -15.95 2.98 -33.74
CA TRP A 314 -17.34 3.44 -33.62
C TRP A 314 -17.47 4.96 -33.69
N GLN A 315 -16.53 5.71 -33.10
CA GLN A 315 -16.52 7.18 -33.18
C GLN A 315 -16.22 7.69 -34.59
N ILE A 316 -15.30 7.02 -35.31
CA ILE A 316 -15.02 7.34 -36.71
C ILE A 316 -16.28 7.12 -37.54
N ASP A 317 -16.91 5.94 -37.44
CA ASP A 317 -18.13 5.62 -38.20
C ASP A 317 -19.29 6.55 -37.84
N LEU A 318 -19.47 6.86 -36.55
CA LEU A 318 -20.47 7.83 -36.10
C LEU A 318 -20.18 9.22 -36.65
N SER A 319 -18.91 9.65 -36.70
CA SER A 319 -18.55 10.94 -37.28
C SER A 319 -18.87 10.99 -38.78
N THR A 320 -18.59 9.92 -39.53
CA THR A 320 -18.85 9.87 -40.97
C THR A 320 -20.35 9.92 -41.27
N THR A 321 -21.15 9.14 -40.54
CA THR A 321 -22.63 9.16 -40.65
C THR A 321 -23.20 10.52 -40.23
N THR A 322 -22.73 11.11 -39.13
CA THR A 322 -23.11 12.46 -38.71
C THR A 322 -22.76 13.52 -39.77
N THR A 323 -21.62 13.39 -40.46
CA THR A 323 -21.29 14.32 -41.57
C THR A 323 -22.24 14.16 -42.76
N ARG A 324 -22.80 12.97 -42.98
CA ARG A 324 -23.82 12.73 -44.01
C ARG A 324 -25.16 13.33 -43.59
N ASP A 325 -25.59 13.13 -42.35
CA ASP A 325 -26.82 13.74 -41.81
C ASP A 325 -26.75 15.27 -41.81
N SER A 326 -25.56 15.83 -41.57
CA SER A 326 -25.30 17.26 -41.71
C SER A 326 -25.59 17.78 -43.12
N LYS A 327 -25.41 16.97 -44.18
CA LYS A 327 -25.76 17.37 -45.56
C LYS A 327 -27.28 17.43 -45.73
N THR A 328 -28.00 16.46 -45.18
CA THR A 328 -29.48 16.43 -45.20
C THR A 328 -30.05 17.61 -44.42
N MET A 329 -29.50 17.91 -43.24
CA MET A 329 -29.89 19.06 -42.42
C MET A 329 -29.69 20.40 -43.15
N LYS A 330 -28.58 20.54 -43.88
CA LYS A 330 -28.34 21.70 -44.74
C LYS A 330 -29.35 21.79 -45.89
N GLY A 331 -29.77 20.66 -46.45
CA GLY A 331 -30.83 20.63 -47.47
C GLY A 331 -32.17 21.15 -46.95
N LEU A 332 -32.58 20.77 -45.73
CA LEU A 332 -33.81 21.28 -45.12
C LEU A 332 -33.72 22.78 -44.80
N ALA A 333 -32.58 23.23 -44.28
CA ALA A 333 -32.33 24.64 -44.02
C ALA A 333 -32.40 25.48 -45.32
N PHE A 334 -31.86 24.94 -46.42
CA PHE A 334 -31.98 25.56 -47.74
C PHE A 334 -33.44 25.70 -48.20
N MET A 335 -34.24 24.63 -48.05
CA MET A 335 -35.67 24.67 -48.37
C MET A 335 -36.42 25.71 -47.51
N GLY A 336 -36.10 25.80 -46.22
CA GLY A 336 -36.66 26.83 -45.33
C GLY A 336 -36.31 28.25 -45.77
N ALA A 337 -35.05 28.50 -46.15
CA ALA A 337 -34.60 29.79 -46.67
C ALA A 337 -35.28 30.18 -47.99
N LEU A 338 -35.68 29.20 -48.80
CA LEU A 338 -36.42 29.40 -50.04
C LEU A 338 -37.89 29.78 -49.78
N PHE A 339 -38.57 29.09 -48.85
CA PHE A 339 -39.99 29.28 -48.61
C PHE A 339 -40.33 30.46 -47.69
N LEU A 340 -39.49 30.78 -46.70
CA LEU A 340 -39.78 31.83 -45.71
C LEU A 340 -40.12 33.20 -46.32
N PRO A 341 -39.35 33.74 -47.29
CA PRO A 341 -39.63 35.05 -47.84
C PRO A 341 -40.93 35.07 -48.67
N GLY A 342 -41.24 33.97 -49.37
CA GLY A 342 -42.47 33.83 -50.14
C GLY A 342 -43.71 33.75 -49.24
N THR A 343 -43.63 33.00 -48.14
CA THR A 343 -44.72 32.93 -47.15
C THR A 343 -44.91 34.24 -46.40
N PHE A 344 -43.83 34.94 -46.05
CA PHE A 344 -43.90 36.26 -45.43
C PHE A 344 -44.60 37.29 -46.32
N MET A 345 -44.24 37.34 -47.60
CA MET A 345 -44.90 38.19 -48.57
C MET A 345 -46.38 37.80 -48.72
N SER A 346 -46.68 36.51 -48.88
CA SER A 346 -48.06 36.01 -48.94
C SER A 346 -48.90 36.43 -47.73
N ALA A 347 -48.33 36.41 -46.52
CA ALA A 347 -49.01 36.83 -45.30
C ALA A 347 -49.28 38.34 -45.27
N ILE A 348 -48.31 39.18 -45.66
CA ILE A 348 -48.48 40.64 -45.76
C ILE A 348 -49.61 40.99 -46.73
N PHE A 349 -49.62 40.35 -47.91
CA PHE A 349 -50.65 40.59 -48.93
C PHE A 349 -52.03 40.00 -48.56
N SER A 350 -52.10 39.10 -47.57
CA SER A 350 -53.35 38.53 -47.04
C SER A 350 -54.01 39.41 -45.96
N MET A 351 -53.28 40.39 -45.40
CA MET A 351 -53.85 41.30 -44.42
C MET A 351 -54.86 42.25 -45.09
N PRO A 352 -56.06 42.45 -44.51
CA PRO A 352 -57.12 43.27 -45.10
C PRO A 352 -56.82 44.78 -45.12
N PHE A 353 -55.60 45.18 -44.74
CA PHE A 353 -55.15 46.56 -44.70
C PHE A 353 -54.83 47.14 -46.09
N PHE A 354 -54.64 46.29 -47.12
CA PHE A 354 -54.32 46.72 -48.48
C PHE A 354 -55.32 46.14 -49.51
N GLU A 355 -56.20 46.98 -50.08
CA GLU A 355 -57.08 46.59 -51.19
C GLU A 355 -56.31 46.50 -52.52
N PHE A 356 -55.68 45.35 -52.78
CA PHE A 356 -55.01 45.08 -54.06
C PHE A 356 -56.03 44.57 -55.10
N LYS A 357 -56.32 45.39 -56.11
CA LYS A 357 -57.08 44.97 -57.32
C LYS A 357 -56.24 44.00 -58.16
N ILE A 358 -56.90 43.06 -58.84
CA ILE A 358 -56.30 41.98 -59.66
C ILE A 358 -55.27 42.52 -60.69
N ASP A 359 -55.42 43.76 -61.14
CA ASP A 359 -54.52 44.42 -62.11
C ASP A 359 -53.11 44.75 -61.58
N LYS A 360 -52.84 44.61 -60.27
CA LYS A 360 -51.54 44.95 -59.64
C LYS A 360 -50.73 43.73 -59.15
N LEU A 361 -51.08 42.52 -59.59
CA LEU A 361 -50.37 41.28 -59.26
C LEU A 361 -48.85 41.33 -59.56
N TRP A 362 -48.41 42.20 -60.49
CA TRP A 362 -46.99 42.37 -60.81
C TRP A 362 -46.16 42.94 -59.64
N VAL A 363 -46.78 43.71 -58.73
CA VAL A 363 -46.10 44.27 -57.54
C VAL A 363 -45.69 43.15 -56.57
N TYR A 364 -46.49 42.09 -56.46
CA TYR A 364 -46.16 40.90 -55.68
C TYR A 364 -44.89 40.22 -56.21
N PHE A 365 -44.79 40.01 -57.52
CA PHE A 365 -43.60 39.42 -58.14
C PHE A 365 -42.39 40.34 -58.06
N ALA A 366 -42.57 41.64 -58.27
CA ALA A 366 -41.50 42.63 -58.21
C ALA A 366 -40.87 42.76 -56.80
N ALA A 367 -41.63 42.47 -55.74
CA ALA A 367 -41.12 42.53 -54.36
C ALA A 367 -40.64 41.16 -53.84
N THR A 368 -41.30 40.06 -54.22
CA THR A 368 -40.99 38.71 -53.70
C THR A 368 -39.70 38.13 -54.31
N VAL A 369 -39.49 38.32 -55.62
CA VAL A 369 -38.31 37.79 -56.33
C VAL A 369 -36.97 38.37 -55.84
N PRO A 370 -36.81 39.70 -55.64
CA PRO A 370 -35.56 40.22 -55.10
C PRO A 370 -35.34 39.82 -53.65
N LEU A 371 -36.40 39.68 -52.84
CA LEU A 371 -36.30 39.28 -51.45
C LEU A 371 -35.83 37.81 -51.30
N THR A 372 -36.39 36.90 -52.10
CA THR A 372 -35.93 35.50 -52.13
C THR A 372 -34.51 35.40 -52.65
N THR A 373 -34.17 36.15 -53.70
CA THR A 373 -32.80 36.21 -54.26
C THR A 373 -31.79 36.70 -53.23
N LEU A 374 -32.11 37.77 -52.48
CA LEU A 374 -31.27 38.31 -51.42
C LEU A 374 -31.05 37.26 -50.31
N THR A 375 -32.11 36.58 -49.88
CA THR A 375 -32.05 35.59 -48.79
C THR A 375 -31.17 34.41 -49.16
N ILE A 376 -31.31 33.88 -50.38
CA ILE A 376 -30.46 32.80 -50.89
C ILE A 376 -29.02 33.27 -51.06
N ALA A 377 -28.80 34.48 -51.60
CA ALA A 377 -27.45 35.02 -51.79
C ALA A 377 -26.69 35.16 -50.46
N VAL A 378 -27.35 35.67 -49.42
CA VAL A 378 -26.76 35.78 -48.07
C VAL A 378 -26.42 34.40 -47.51
N TRP A 379 -27.31 33.41 -47.66
CA TRP A 379 -27.08 32.05 -47.19
C TRP A 379 -25.91 31.36 -47.92
N VAL A 380 -25.85 31.48 -49.25
CA VAL A 380 -24.74 30.92 -50.06
C VAL A 380 -23.41 31.57 -49.68
N MET A 381 -23.36 32.89 -49.53
CA MET A 381 -22.14 33.58 -49.10
C MET A 381 -21.68 33.14 -47.71
N TYR A 382 -22.62 33.00 -46.76
CA TYR A 382 -22.31 32.51 -45.42
C TYR A 382 -21.78 31.07 -45.44
N GLU A 383 -22.38 30.19 -46.23
CA GLU A 383 -21.93 28.80 -46.33
C GLU A 383 -20.55 28.68 -47.00
N ILE A 384 -20.28 29.44 -48.06
CA ILE A 384 -18.95 29.47 -48.72
C ILE A 384 -17.88 29.95 -47.73
N SER A 385 -18.16 31.00 -46.95
CA SER A 385 -17.25 31.50 -45.92
C SER A 385 -16.98 30.43 -44.85
N GLN A 386 -18.03 29.76 -44.37
CA GLN A 386 -17.88 28.71 -43.36
C GLN A 386 -17.13 27.49 -43.89
N GLN A 387 -17.34 27.11 -45.16
CA GLN A 387 -16.59 26.03 -45.81
C GLN A 387 -15.10 26.35 -45.93
N ARG A 388 -14.74 27.60 -46.26
CA ARG A 388 -13.34 28.05 -46.29
C ARG A 388 -12.67 27.95 -44.92
N ASN A 389 -13.34 28.46 -43.88
CA ASN A 389 -12.84 28.40 -42.51
C ASN A 389 -12.72 26.96 -41.99
N ALA A 390 -13.69 26.10 -42.32
CA ALA A 390 -13.65 24.68 -41.92
C ALA A 390 -12.55 23.90 -42.66
N ARG A 391 -12.31 24.17 -43.94
CA ARG A 391 -11.24 23.53 -44.73
C ARG A 391 -9.86 23.92 -44.22
N ALA A 392 -9.64 25.20 -43.90
CA ALA A 392 -8.40 25.68 -43.30
C ALA A 392 -8.12 24.99 -41.95
N LYS A 393 -9.11 24.95 -41.05
CA LYS A 393 -9.00 24.25 -39.75
C LYS A 393 -8.68 22.76 -39.91
N ARG A 394 -9.30 22.07 -40.88
CA ARG A 394 -9.02 20.65 -41.15
C ARG A 394 -7.59 20.40 -41.63
N ILE A 395 -7.03 21.29 -42.47
CA ILE A 395 -5.64 21.18 -42.95
C ILE A 395 -4.66 21.35 -41.79
N VAL A 396 -4.89 22.35 -40.93
CA VAL A 396 -4.07 22.58 -39.73
C VAL A 396 -4.15 21.37 -38.79
N MET A 397 -5.36 20.87 -38.51
CA MET A 397 -5.54 19.71 -37.62
C MET A 397 -4.85 18.46 -38.15
N LYS A 398 -4.91 18.20 -39.47
CA LYS A 398 -4.18 17.07 -40.08
C LYS A 398 -2.67 17.19 -39.93
N LYS A 399 -2.10 18.40 -40.06
CA LYS A 399 -0.67 18.62 -39.82
C LYS A 399 -0.29 18.34 -38.37
N VAL A 400 -1.08 18.85 -37.42
CA VAL A 400 -0.85 18.62 -35.98
C VAL A 400 -0.94 17.14 -35.62
N ILE A 401 -1.91 16.41 -36.17
CA ILE A 401 -2.03 14.97 -35.93
C ILE A 401 -0.82 14.22 -36.49
N ALA A 402 -0.36 14.54 -37.70
CA ALA A 402 0.82 13.92 -38.28
C ALA A 402 2.08 14.17 -37.44
N GLU A 403 2.27 15.41 -36.97
CA GLU A 403 3.39 15.78 -36.10
C GLU A 403 3.35 15.07 -34.74
N LEU A 404 2.16 14.90 -34.15
CA LEU A 404 1.98 14.10 -32.93
C LEU A 404 2.26 12.61 -33.16
N GLN A 405 1.88 12.07 -34.31
CA GLN A 405 2.16 10.67 -34.65
C GLN A 405 3.67 10.43 -34.80
N ASP A 406 4.38 11.32 -35.51
CA ASP A 406 5.85 11.23 -35.67
C ASP A 406 6.56 11.33 -34.31
N ASN A 407 6.16 12.27 -33.44
CA ASN A 407 6.74 12.43 -32.11
C ASN A 407 6.52 11.20 -31.21
N VAL A 408 5.35 10.55 -31.31
CA VAL A 408 5.06 9.32 -30.55
C VAL A 408 5.87 8.14 -31.09
N GLU A 409 6.02 8.03 -32.42
CA GLU A 409 6.82 6.97 -33.04
C GLU A 409 8.32 7.14 -32.72
N GLU A 410 8.82 8.37 -32.66
CA GLU A 410 10.17 8.69 -32.23
C GLU A 410 10.40 8.34 -30.75
N ALA A 411 9.45 8.69 -29.87
CA ALA A 411 9.50 8.33 -28.45
C ALA A 411 9.48 6.80 -28.22
N LEU A 412 8.66 6.07 -28.98
CA LEU A 412 8.63 4.60 -28.96
C LEU A 412 9.94 3.99 -29.46
N ARG A 413 10.60 4.60 -30.46
CA ARG A 413 11.93 4.19 -30.94
C ARG A 413 13.04 4.42 -29.91
N THR A 414 12.99 5.52 -29.17
CA THR A 414 13.97 5.77 -28.10
C THR A 414 13.82 4.78 -26.94
N ASP A 415 12.59 4.45 -26.53
CA ASP A 415 12.33 3.45 -25.48
C ASP A 415 12.76 2.03 -25.89
N THR A 416 12.59 1.68 -27.18
CA THR A 416 13.07 0.39 -27.72
C THR A 416 14.59 0.31 -27.79
N ASN A 417 15.28 1.43 -28.05
CA ASN A 417 16.74 1.51 -28.03
C ASN A 417 17.33 1.42 -26.61
N GLU A 418 16.65 1.99 -25.60
CA GLU A 418 17.07 1.84 -24.20
C GLU A 418 16.90 0.41 -23.68
N THR A 419 15.82 -0.27 -24.08
CA THR A 419 15.61 -1.70 -23.74
C THR A 419 16.57 -2.64 -24.49
N THR A 420 17.02 -2.30 -25.70
CA THR A 420 18.09 -3.06 -26.39
C THR A 420 19.46 -2.84 -25.73
N HIS A 421 19.76 -1.63 -25.26
CA HIS A 421 20.98 -1.40 -24.48
C HIS A 421 20.99 -2.17 -23.15
N PHE A 422 19.84 -2.29 -22.47
CA PHE A 422 19.69 -3.08 -21.25
C PHE A 422 19.81 -4.61 -21.53
N SER A 423 19.30 -5.07 -22.67
CA SER A 423 19.47 -6.45 -23.16
C SER A 423 20.92 -6.79 -23.49
N ILE A 424 21.68 -5.85 -24.06
CA ILE A 424 23.11 -6.05 -24.37
C ILE A 424 23.94 -6.05 -23.08
N TYR A 425 23.62 -5.17 -22.12
CA TYR A 425 24.25 -5.17 -20.78
C TYR A 425 24.01 -6.47 -20.00
N LEU A 426 22.81 -7.06 -20.10
CA LEU A 426 22.50 -8.36 -19.47
C LEU A 426 23.19 -9.54 -20.16
N HIS A 427 23.48 -9.43 -21.46
CA HIS A 427 24.23 -10.45 -22.20
C HIS A 427 25.74 -10.42 -21.90
N GLU A 428 26.33 -9.23 -21.67
CA GLU A 428 27.73 -9.10 -21.21
C GLU A 428 27.93 -9.54 -19.73
N GLN A 429 26.85 -9.59 -18.93
CA GLN A 429 26.88 -10.07 -17.54
C GLN A 429 26.53 -11.56 -17.38
N GLY A 430 26.46 -12.34 -18.48
CA GLY A 430 26.38 -13.80 -18.42
C GLY A 430 24.99 -14.42 -18.21
N PHE A 431 23.90 -13.65 -18.33
CA PHE A 431 22.54 -14.20 -18.21
C PHE A 431 21.99 -14.65 -19.57
N SER A 432 22.50 -15.78 -20.08
CA SER A 432 21.99 -16.43 -21.29
C SER A 432 20.73 -17.25 -20.97
N ASN A 433 19.53 -16.66 -21.07
CA ASN A 433 18.25 -17.32 -21.45
C ASN A 433 17.00 -16.57 -20.95
N VAL A 434 16.80 -15.32 -21.34
CA VAL A 434 15.46 -14.71 -21.28
C VAL A 434 15.13 -14.13 -22.65
N ARG A 435 14.45 -14.95 -23.47
CA ARG A 435 13.91 -14.54 -24.75
C ARG A 435 12.53 -13.92 -24.49
N VAL A 436 12.46 -12.60 -24.36
CA VAL A 436 11.20 -11.86 -24.33
C VAL A 436 10.63 -11.86 -25.75
N ARG A 437 9.58 -12.66 -25.98
CA ARG A 437 8.78 -12.56 -27.21
C ARG A 437 7.69 -11.53 -26.97
N CYS A 438 7.70 -10.47 -27.78
CA CYS A 438 6.60 -9.50 -27.93
C CYS A 438 5.34 -10.16 -28.49
#